data_AF-W8VQE1-F1
#
_entry.id   AF-W8VQE1-F1
#
_cell.length_a   1.000
_cell.length_b   1.000
_cell.length_c   1.000
_cell.angle_alpha   90.00
_cell.angle_beta   90.00
_cell.angle_gamma   90.00
#
_symmetry.space_group_name_H-M   'P 1'
#
loop_
_entity.id
_entity.type
_entity.pdbx_description
1 polymer ?
#
loop_
_entity_poly.entity_id
_entity_poly.type
_entity_poly.pdbx_seq_one_letter_code
_entity_poly.pdbx_strand_id
1 'polypeptide(L)'
;MFLAYKVYQSSDNIKLDESVVKQDSWWKLYRIGITMNLLNPKVTLFFLALLPQFVVQNDIAEWIQIYILGGIFMLVSLATFYTVAFLGGSVAKFIRGSKWFAPVMKWTQIVVFVGIVVAIFIS
;
A
#
# COMPACT_ATOMS: atom_id res chain seq x y z
N MET A 1 29.45 -19.81 -0.45
CA MET A 1 30.66 -19.56 -1.26
C MET A 1 30.37 -19.36 -2.75
N PHE A 2 29.56 -20.21 -3.40
CA PHE A 2 29.25 -20.08 -4.84
C PHE A 2 28.50 -18.78 -5.23
N LEU A 3 27.56 -18.32 -4.39
CA LEU A 3 26.83 -17.05 -4.59
C LEU A 3 27.75 -15.82 -4.54
N ALA A 4 28.75 -15.82 -3.65
CA ALA A 4 29.69 -14.71 -3.50
C ALA A 4 30.66 -14.61 -4.70
N TYR A 5 31.12 -15.75 -5.21
CA TYR A 5 31.97 -15.81 -6.41
C TYR A 5 31.22 -15.30 -7.65
N LYS A 6 29.92 -15.59 -7.76
CA LYS A 6 29.07 -15.13 -8.89
C LYS A 6 28.78 -13.63 -8.87
N VAL A 7 28.73 -13.01 -7.68
CA VAL A 7 28.56 -11.56 -7.51
C VAL A 7 29.86 -10.79 -7.81
N TYR A 8 31.01 -11.39 -7.51
CA TYR A 8 32.32 -10.77 -7.77
C TYR A 8 32.70 -10.76 -9.27
N GLN A 9 32.18 -11.69 -10.06
CA GLN A 9 32.47 -11.81 -11.49
C GLN A 9 31.43 -11.10 -12.38
N SER A 10 30.32 -10.59 -11.83
CA SER A 10 29.38 -9.78 -12.61
C SER A 10 29.91 -8.36 -12.77
N SER A 11 30.46 -8.07 -13.95
CA SER A 11 30.87 -6.74 -14.38
C SER A 11 29.81 -5.67 -14.06
N ASP A 12 30.27 -4.46 -13.75
CA ASP A 12 29.59 -3.19 -13.38
C ASP A 12 28.46 -2.69 -14.30
N ASN A 13 27.81 -3.57 -15.06
CA ASN A 13 26.50 -3.34 -15.60
C ASN A 13 25.52 -4.20 -14.82
N ILE A 14 25.14 -3.72 -13.63
CA ILE A 14 23.77 -3.91 -13.18
C ILE A 14 22.92 -3.19 -14.24
N LYS A 15 22.71 -3.85 -15.38
CA LYS A 15 21.45 -3.75 -16.08
C LYS A 15 20.48 -4.19 -15.02
N LEU A 16 19.96 -3.21 -14.29
CA LEU A 16 18.60 -3.25 -13.80
C LEU A 16 17.85 -3.57 -15.07
N ASP A 17 17.71 -4.86 -15.36
CA ASP A 17 16.65 -5.33 -16.22
C ASP A 17 15.46 -4.74 -15.49
N GLU A 18 14.99 -3.61 -16.02
CA GLU A 18 13.68 -3.04 -15.75
C GLU A 18 12.74 -4.14 -16.22
N SER A 19 12.71 -5.24 -15.45
CA SER A 19 12.08 -6.48 -15.77
C SER A 19 10.62 -6.12 -15.79
N VAL A 20 10.23 -5.74 -16.99
CA VAL A 20 8.96 -5.29 -17.48
C VAL A 20 7.98 -5.18 -16.32
N VAL A 21 7.94 -4.02 -15.65
CA VAL A 21 6.69 -3.62 -15.02
C VAL A 21 5.77 -3.48 -16.21
N LYS A 22 5.11 -4.59 -16.59
CA LYS A 22 4.08 -4.61 -17.61
C LYS A 22 3.19 -3.46 -17.18
N GLN A 23 3.11 -2.41 -18.01
CA GLN A 23 2.15 -1.34 -17.80
C GLN A 23 0.79 -2.01 -17.94
N ASP A 24 0.36 -2.63 -16.86
CA ASP A 24 -0.93 -3.23 -16.74
C ASP A 24 -1.89 -2.09 -16.99
N SER A 25 -2.80 -2.28 -17.95
CA SER A 25 -3.80 -1.28 -18.27
C SER A 25 -4.44 -0.80 -16.98
N TRP A 26 -4.61 0.50 -16.83
CA TRP A 26 -5.29 1.13 -15.69
C TRP A 26 -6.59 0.40 -15.32
N TRP A 27 -7.30 -0.12 -16.32
CA TRP A 27 -8.49 -0.91 -16.14
C TRP A 27 -8.28 -2.26 -15.45
N LYS A 28 -7.17 -2.94 -15.76
CA LYS A 28 -6.78 -4.19 -15.10
C LYS A 28 -6.45 -3.94 -13.63
N LEU A 29 -5.68 -2.90 -13.33
CA LEU A 29 -5.33 -2.52 -11.96
C LEU A 29 -6.58 -2.12 -11.15
N TYR A 30 -7.50 -1.36 -11.76
CA TYR A 30 -8.77 -1.00 -11.16
C TYR A 30 -9.62 -2.23 -10.81
N ARG A 31 -9.75 -3.19 -11.73
CA ARG A 31 -10.48 -4.44 -11.48
C ARG A 31 -9.85 -5.29 -10.38
N ILE A 32 -8.52 -5.37 -10.35
CA ILE A 32 -7.81 -6.07 -9.27
C ILE A 32 -8.11 -5.39 -7.94
N GLY A 33 -8.02 -4.07 -7.86
CA GLY A 33 -8.31 -3.31 -6.65
C GLY A 33 -9.76 -3.47 -6.15
N ILE A 34 -10.75 -3.38 -7.04
CA ILE A 34 -12.15 -3.63 -6.69
C ILE A 34 -12.35 -5.05 -6.20
N THR A 35 -11.88 -6.03 -6.97
CA THR A 35 -12.06 -7.45 -6.62
C THR A 35 -11.41 -7.77 -5.28
N MET A 36 -10.21 -7.24 -5.04
CA MET A 36 -9.48 -7.42 -3.78
C MET A 36 -10.22 -6.80 -2.58
N ASN A 37 -10.81 -5.61 -2.75
CA ASN A 37 -11.55 -4.95 -1.66
C ASN A 37 -12.90 -5.64 -1.40
N LEU A 38 -13.65 -6.00 -2.44
CA LEU A 38 -14.95 -6.66 -2.30
C LEU A 38 -14.84 -8.07 -1.72
N LEU A 39 -13.81 -8.82 -2.11
CA LEU A 39 -13.54 -10.15 -1.57
C LEU A 39 -12.95 -10.13 -0.16
N ASN A 40 -12.56 -8.97 0.37
CA ASN A 40 -12.06 -8.88 1.73
C ASN A 40 -13.25 -8.87 2.71
N PRO A 41 -13.52 -9.98 3.43
CA PRO A 41 -14.70 -10.07 4.28
C PRO A 41 -14.66 -9.04 5.41
N LYS A 42 -13.47 -8.62 5.85
CA LYS A 42 -13.32 -7.59 6.89
C LYS A 42 -13.83 -6.23 6.41
N VAL A 43 -13.51 -5.85 5.17
CA VAL A 43 -13.93 -4.57 4.58
C VAL A 43 -15.44 -4.59 4.34
N THR A 44 -15.94 -5.67 3.75
CA THR A 44 -17.37 -5.83 3.46
C THR A 44 -18.21 -5.85 4.74
N LEU A 45 -17.80 -6.61 5.76
CA LEU A 45 -18.49 -6.64 7.07
C LEU A 45 -18.44 -5.28 7.78
N PHE A 46 -17.33 -4.54 7.67
CA PHE A 46 -17.24 -3.19 8.21
C PHE A 46 -18.30 -2.28 7.60
N PHE A 47 -18.45 -2.22 6.28
CA PHE A 47 -19.47 -1.39 5.64
C PHE A 47 -20.90 -1.86 5.92
N LEU A 48 -21.14 -3.18 5.94
CA LEU A 48 -22.46 -3.74 6.27
C LEU A 48 -22.87 -3.44 7.72
N ALA A 49 -21.92 -3.42 8.65
CA ALA A 49 -22.21 -3.08 10.04
C ALA A 49 -22.30 -1.57 10.26
N LEU A 50 -21.49 -0.79 9.55
CA LEU A 50 -21.35 0.64 9.78
C LEU A 50 -22.38 1.50 9.03
N LEU A 51 -22.60 1.26 7.73
CA LEU A 51 -23.47 2.12 6.92
C LEU A 51 -24.92 2.15 7.43
N PRO A 52 -25.55 1.01 7.80
CA PRO A 52 -26.91 1.02 8.33
C PRO A 52 -27.05 1.78 9.64
N GLN A 53 -25.99 1.91 10.45
CA GLN A 53 -26.03 2.66 11.71
C GLN A 53 -26.25 4.16 11.51
N PHE A 54 -25.97 4.68 10.31
CA PHE A 54 -26.15 6.08 9.96
C PHE A 54 -27.42 6.34 9.15
N VAL A 55 -28.20 5.30 8.81
CA VAL A 55 -29.48 5.44 8.13
C VAL A 55 -30.53 5.89 9.14
N VAL A 56 -31.28 6.93 8.79
CA VAL A 56 -32.36 7.48 9.63
C VAL A 56 -33.72 7.10 9.05
N GLN A 57 -34.68 6.80 9.92
CA GLN A 57 -36.06 6.53 9.51
C GLN A 57 -36.73 7.87 9.15
N ASN A 58 -36.84 8.13 7.84
CA ASN A 58 -37.43 9.33 7.25
C ASN A 58 -38.21 8.93 5.97
N ASP A 59 -38.82 9.90 5.28
CA ASP A 59 -39.54 9.66 4.01
C ASP A 59 -38.65 9.18 2.84
N ILE A 60 -37.32 9.25 2.98
CA ILE A 60 -36.37 8.80 1.97
C ILE A 60 -36.04 7.32 2.17
N ALA A 61 -36.20 6.52 1.12
CA ALA A 61 -35.89 5.09 1.13
C ALA A 61 -34.45 4.80 1.58
N GLU A 62 -34.28 3.78 2.42
CA GLU A 62 -33.00 3.42 3.06
C GLU A 62 -31.86 3.19 2.06
N TRP A 63 -32.14 2.53 0.93
CA TRP A 63 -31.15 2.24 -0.11
C TRP A 63 -30.56 3.52 -0.72
N ILE A 64 -31.36 4.58 -0.88
CA ILE A 64 -30.90 5.88 -1.40
C ILE A 64 -29.93 6.51 -0.40
N GLN A 65 -30.26 6.48 0.90
CA GLN A 65 -29.38 6.99 1.95
C GLN A 65 -28.04 6.25 1.97
N ILE A 66 -28.05 4.92 1.78
CA ILE A 66 -26.83 4.11 1.68
C ILE A 66 -25.97 4.52 0.48
N TYR A 67 -26.56 4.77 -0.70
CA TYR A 67 -25.80 5.26 -1.86
C TYR A 67 -25.18 6.64 -1.63
N ILE A 68 -25.93 7.55 -1.02
CA ILE A 68 -25.43 8.90 -0.67
C ILE A 68 -24.26 8.77 0.31
N LEU A 69 -24.42 7.98 1.36
CA LEU A 69 -23.41 7.80 2.40
C LEU A 69 -22.14 7.13 1.84
N GLY A 70 -22.30 6.12 0.97
CA GLY A 70 -21.20 5.50 0.23
C GLY A 70 -20.48 6.50 -0.69
N GLY A 71 -21.22 7.38 -1.36
CA GLY A 71 -20.65 8.45 -2.19
C GLY A 71 -19.83 9.45 -1.37
N ILE A 72 -20.35 9.91 -0.24
CA ILE A 72 -19.63 10.78 0.71
C ILE A 72 -18.36 10.10 1.20
N PHE A 73 -18.47 8.84 1.63
CA PHE A 73 -17.32 8.05 2.08
C PHE A 73 -16.25 7.92 0.99
N MET A 74 -16.66 7.67 -0.27
CA MET A 74 -15.74 7.57 -1.40
C MET A 74 -15.00 8.89 -1.64
N LEU A 75 -15.68 10.04 -1.58
CA LEU A 75 -15.06 11.37 -1.75
C LEU A 75 -14.04 11.66 -0.65
N VAL A 76 -14.40 11.41 0.61
CA VAL A 76 -13.51 11.61 1.76
C VAL A 76 -12.29 10.69 1.67
N SER A 77 -12.51 9.43 1.30
CA SER A 77 -11.43 8.45 1.11
C SER A 77 -10.48 8.87 -0.02
N LEU A 78 -11.03 9.32 -1.15
CA LEU A 78 -10.24 9.80 -2.28
C LEU A 78 -9.41 11.02 -1.88
N ALA A 79 -9.99 11.99 -1.18
CA ALA A 79 -9.27 13.16 -0.70
C ALA A 79 -8.13 12.76 0.25
N THR A 80 -8.42 11.88 1.21
CA THR A 80 -7.44 11.37 2.18
C THR A 80 -6.28 10.67 1.49
N PHE A 81 -6.56 9.71 0.60
CA PHE A 81 -5.51 8.99 -0.12
C PHE A 81 -4.73 9.89 -1.06
N TYR A 82 -5.38 10.87 -1.70
CA TYR A 82 -4.69 11.83 -2.54
C TYR A 82 -3.72 12.69 -1.72
N THR A 83 -4.13 13.19 -0.56
CA THR A 83 -3.25 13.93 0.36
C THR A 83 -2.08 13.06 0.80
N VAL A 84 -2.32 11.81 1.20
CA VAL A 84 -1.25 10.88 1.59
C VAL A 84 -0.30 10.60 0.43
N ALA A 85 -0.81 10.37 -0.78
CA ALA A 85 0.01 10.13 -1.97
C ALA A 85 0.85 11.35 -2.33
N PHE A 86 0.27 12.55 -2.26
CA PHE A 86 0.97 13.81 -2.52
C PHE A 86 2.09 14.08 -1.51
N LEU A 87 1.80 13.92 -0.21
CA LEU A 87 2.79 14.06 0.85
C LEU A 87 3.86 12.96 0.73
N GLY A 88 3.47 11.72 0.44
CA GLY A 88 4.39 10.61 0.21
C GLY A 88 5.34 10.85 -0.96
N GLY A 89 4.87 11.44 -2.06
CA GLY A 89 5.71 11.86 -3.18
C GLY A 89 6.73 12.94 -2.80
N SER A 90 6.31 13.93 -2.01
CA SER A 90 7.20 14.96 -1.47
C SER A 90 8.23 14.39 -0.50
N VAL A 91 7.81 13.51 0.40
CA VAL A 91 8.69 12.78 1.33
C VAL A 91 9.68 11.91 0.56
N ALA A 92 9.25 11.19 -0.48
CA ALA A 92 10.14 10.37 -1.30
C ALA A 92 11.20 11.21 -2.03
N LYS A 93 10.84 12.41 -2.53
CA LYS A 93 11.79 13.36 -3.12
C LYS A 93 12.79 13.88 -2.07
N PHE A 94 12.30 14.25 -0.89
CA PHE A 94 13.14 14.72 0.22
C PHE A 94 14.12 13.64 0.71
N ILE A 95 13.64 12.40 0.88
CA ILE A 95 14.45 11.24 1.26
C ILE A 95 15.54 10.96 0.22
N ARG A 96 15.21 10.99 -1.08
CA ARG A 96 16.19 10.74 -2.15
C ARG A 96 17.24 11.85 -2.27
N GLY A 97 16.90 13.09 -1.92
CA GLY A 97 17.84 14.22 -1.91
C GLY A 97 18.76 14.25 -0.68
N SER A 98 18.37 13.60 0.42
CA SER A 98 19.12 13.62 1.67
C SER A 98 20.11 12.46 1.78
N LYS A 99 21.41 12.77 1.74
CA LYS A 99 22.50 11.78 1.91
C LYS A 99 22.50 11.09 3.28
N TRP A 100 21.82 11.67 4.29
CA TRP A 100 21.74 11.12 5.65
C TRP A 100 20.68 10.02 5.80
N PHE A 101 19.67 9.98 4.92
CA PHE A 101 18.58 9.00 5.06
C PHE A 101 18.99 7.58 4.62
N ALA A 102 19.92 7.46 3.67
CA ALA A 102 20.43 6.19 3.18
C ALA A 102 21.12 5.32 4.27
N PRO A 103 22.05 5.86 5.09
CA PRO A 103 22.63 5.07 6.19
C PRO A 103 21.61 4.73 7.28
N VAL A 104 20.66 5.62 7.61
CA VAL A 104 19.60 5.33 8.60
C VAL A 104 18.74 4.15 8.16
N MET A 105 18.29 4.13 6.91
CA MET A 105 17.48 3.03 6.38
C MET A 105 18.21 1.68 6.45
N LYS A 106 19.53 1.67 6.15
CA LYS A 106 20.37 0.46 6.24
C LYS A 106 20.46 -0.06 7.67
N TRP A 107 20.73 0.81 8.65
CA TRP A 107 20.83 0.40 10.05
C TRP A 107 19.50 -0.09 10.60
N THR A 108 18.38 0.56 10.27
CA THR A 108 17.05 0.09 10.64
C THR A 108 16.77 -1.31 10.09
N GLN A 109 17.09 -1.57 8.82
CA GLN A 109 16.90 -2.89 8.21
C GLN A 109 17.75 -3.98 8.89
N ILE A 110 19.00 -3.67 9.25
CA ILE A 110 19.89 -4.57 9.99
C ILE A 110 19.28 -4.88 11.37
N VAL A 111 18.84 -3.86 12.11
CA VAL A 111 18.24 -4.03 13.44
C VAL A 111 16.98 -4.90 13.38
N VAL A 112 16.11 -4.68 12.40
CA VAL A 112 14.89 -5.47 12.22
C VAL A 112 15.22 -6.93 11.92
N PHE A 113 16.14 -7.21 11.00
CA PHE A 113 16.51 -8.60 10.68
C PHE A 113 17.19 -9.32 11.83
N VAL A 114 18.11 -8.65 12.54
CA VAL A 114 18.75 -9.21 13.73
C VAL A 114 17.69 -9.51 14.79
N GLY A 115 16.74 -8.59 15.02
CA GLY A 115 15.64 -8.80 15.96
C GLY A 115 14.76 -10.00 15.59
N ILE A 116 14.42 -10.16 14.30
CA ILE A 116 13.65 -11.32 13.82
C ILE A 116 14.43 -12.63 14.06
N VAL A 117 15.73 -12.67 13.75
CA VAL A 117 16.57 -13.86 13.96
C VAL A 117 16.64 -14.23 15.43
N VAL A 118 16.85 -13.24 16.31
CA VAL A 118 16.88 -13.47 17.77
C VAL A 118 15.53 -13.98 18.26
N ALA A 119 14.42 -13.41 17.79
CA ALA A 119 13.08 -13.86 18.17
C ALA A 119 12.81 -15.32 17.75
N ILE A 120 13.22 -15.71 16.54
CA ILE A 120 13.10 -17.09 16.05
C ILE A 120 13.98 -18.05 16.86
N PHE A 121 15.17 -17.62 17.29
CA PHE A 121 16.06 -18.46 18.09
C PHE A 121 15.57 -18.68 19.53
N ILE A 122 14.72 -17.78 20.05
CA ILE A 122 14.16 -17.86 21.41
C ILE A 122 12.82 -18.63 21.42
N SER A 123 12.10 -18.67 20.30
CA SER A 123 10.85 -19.43 20.13
C SER A 123 11.10 -20.90 19.80
#